data_AF-A0A353DKN8-F1
#
_entry.id   AF-A0A353DKN8-F1
#
_cell.length_a   1.000
_cell.length_b   1.000
_cell.length_c   1.000
_cell.angle_alpha   90.00
_cell.angle_beta   90.00
_cell.angle_gamma   90.00
#
_symmetry.space_group_name_H-M   'P 1'
#
loop_
_entity.id
_entity.type
_entity.pdbx_description
1 polymer ?
#
loop_
_entity_poly.entity_id
_entity_poly.type
_entity_poly.pdbx_seq_one_letter_code
_entity_poly.pdbx_strand_id
1 'polypeptide(L)'
;DPTAKKRYAYIADFIHLGGKTDDEKIANLIALLRHMNDELHIPHCIKNYGPDSYPTEQGFVPEKVFLERLPEIAKNAIGDACTGSNPRQPSQEEMEKLLKCCYYDTEVDF
;
A
#
# COMPACT_ATOMS: atom_id res chain seq x y z
N ASP A 1 -10.35 -4.20 9.93
CA ASP A 1 -10.49 -4.01 11.39
C ASP A 1 -11.34 -2.77 11.67
N PRO A 2 -12.45 -2.88 12.43
CA PRO A 2 -13.35 -1.76 12.70
C PRO A 2 -12.72 -0.61 13.51
N THR A 3 -11.76 -0.92 14.38
CA THR A 3 -11.06 0.10 15.18
C THR A 3 -10.10 0.90 14.32
N ALA A 4 -9.31 0.23 13.48
CA ALA A 4 -8.42 0.87 12.50
C ALA A 4 -9.21 1.75 11.53
N LYS A 5 -10.35 1.27 11.03
CA LYS A 5 -11.25 2.05 10.15
C LYS A 5 -11.62 3.40 10.79
N LYS A 6 -12.11 3.38 12.04
CA LYS A 6 -12.45 4.60 12.78
C LYS A 6 -11.25 5.52 13.00
N ARG A 7 -10.06 4.97 13.24
CA ARG A 7 -8.83 5.77 13.44
C ARG A 7 -8.38 6.46 12.16
N TYR A 8 -8.49 5.81 11.00
CA TYR A 8 -8.21 6.46 9.71
C TYR A 8 -9.24 7.54 9.37
N ALA A 9 -10.54 7.28 9.62
CA ALA A 9 -11.57 8.30 9.49
C ALA A 9 -11.31 9.53 10.39
N TYR A 10 -10.86 9.30 11.63
CA TYR A 10 -10.45 10.37 12.54
C TYR A 10 -9.26 11.17 12.01
N ILE A 11 -8.25 10.52 11.40
CA ILE A 11 -7.14 11.24 10.77
C ILE A 11 -7.67 12.18 9.68
N ALA A 12 -8.55 11.68 8.79
CA ALA A 12 -9.15 12.49 7.74
C ALA A 12 -9.92 13.71 8.28
N ASP A 13 -10.66 13.55 9.39
CA ASP A 13 -11.33 14.67 10.07
C ASP A 13 -10.32 15.68 10.65
N PHE A 14 -9.26 15.17 11.30
CA PHE A 14 -8.22 15.97 11.94
C PHE A 14 -7.48 16.87 10.95
N ILE A 15 -7.24 16.39 9.73
CA ILE A 15 -6.64 17.16 8.63
C ILE A 15 -7.66 17.77 7.67
N HIS A 16 -8.94 17.77 8.04
CA HIS A 16 -10.03 18.45 7.35
C HIS A 16 -10.27 18.01 5.88
N LEU A 17 -10.12 16.73 5.59
CA LEU A 17 -10.34 16.17 4.24
C LEU A 17 -11.82 16.01 3.86
N GLY A 18 -12.75 16.10 4.83
CA GLY A 18 -14.18 15.93 4.60
C GLY A 18 -14.60 14.48 4.33
N GLY A 19 -15.89 14.29 4.04
CA GLY A 19 -16.55 12.98 3.90
C GLY A 19 -17.64 12.78 4.96
N LYS A 20 -18.73 12.12 4.58
CA LYS A 20 -19.91 11.90 5.45
C LYS A 20 -19.87 10.56 6.18
N THR A 21 -19.19 9.58 5.60
CA THR A 21 -19.03 8.23 6.16
C THR A 21 -17.55 7.93 6.40
N ASP A 22 -17.26 6.95 7.26
CA ASP A 22 -15.88 6.50 7.49
C ASP A 22 -15.21 6.03 6.19
N ASP A 23 -15.97 5.40 5.28
CA ASP A 23 -15.47 4.94 3.98
C ASP A 23 -15.11 6.12 3.05
N GLU A 24 -15.97 7.13 2.96
CA GLU A 24 -15.67 8.35 2.18
C GLU A 24 -14.45 9.08 2.73
N LYS A 25 -14.32 9.17 4.06
CA LYS A 25 -13.18 9.80 4.74
C LYS A 25 -11.87 9.07 4.45
N ILE A 26 -11.89 7.75 4.49
CA ILE A 26 -10.72 6.91 4.16
C ILE A 26 -10.38 7.03 2.67
N ALA A 27 -11.38 7.04 1.78
CA ALA A 27 -11.15 7.25 0.36
C ALA A 27 -10.49 8.60 0.08
N ASN A 28 -10.93 9.68 0.76
CA ASN A 28 -10.31 11.00 0.66
C ASN A 28 -8.86 11.00 1.19
N LEU A 29 -8.59 10.27 2.28
CA LEU A 29 -7.23 10.12 2.81
C LEU A 29 -6.31 9.38 1.81
N ILE A 30 -6.80 8.30 1.18
CA ILE A 30 -6.07 7.58 0.13
C ILE A 30 -5.82 8.50 -1.07
N ALA A 31 -6.83 9.26 -1.51
CA ALA A 31 -6.70 10.20 -2.61
C ALA A 31 -5.66 11.28 -2.33
N LEU A 32 -5.62 11.83 -1.10
CA LEU A 32 -4.57 12.76 -0.69
C LEU A 32 -3.18 12.12 -0.80
N LEU A 33 -3.00 10.91 -0.27
CA LEU A 33 -1.69 10.22 -0.29
C LEU A 33 -1.23 9.94 -1.73
N ARG A 34 -2.15 9.52 -2.62
CA ARG A 34 -1.84 9.35 -4.04
C ARG A 34 -1.46 10.68 -4.70
N HIS A 35 -2.22 11.75 -4.43
CA HIS A 35 -1.87 13.07 -4.94
C HIS A 35 -0.50 13.55 -4.44
N MET A 36 -0.16 13.30 -3.17
CA MET A 36 1.18 13.61 -2.64
C MET A 36 2.29 12.83 -3.35
N ASN A 37 2.05 11.56 -3.71
CA ASN A 37 2.99 10.79 -4.53
C ASN A 37 3.19 11.45 -5.89
N ASP A 38 2.13 11.93 -6.55
CA ASP A 38 2.24 12.64 -7.83
C ASP A 38 3.09 13.91 -7.71
N GLU A 39 2.81 14.76 -6.71
CA GLU A 39 3.54 16.01 -6.47
C GLU A 39 5.02 15.77 -6.15
N LEU A 40 5.32 14.68 -5.44
CA LEU A 40 6.68 14.28 -5.09
C LEU A 40 7.37 13.42 -6.17
N HIS A 41 6.70 13.17 -7.29
CA HIS A 41 7.19 12.30 -8.37
C HIS A 41 7.55 10.88 -7.88
N ILE A 42 6.73 10.32 -7.00
CA ILE A 42 6.87 8.95 -6.48
C ILE A 42 6.01 8.00 -7.34
N PRO A 43 6.57 6.93 -7.92
CA PRO A 43 5.80 5.93 -8.66
C PRO A 43 4.73 5.25 -7.78
N HIS A 44 3.52 5.07 -8.33
CA HIS A 44 2.41 4.42 -7.61
C HIS A 44 2.56 2.92 -7.38
N CYS A 45 3.52 2.27 -8.05
CA CYS A 45 3.81 0.85 -7.84
C CYS A 45 5.25 0.48 -8.15
N ILE A 46 5.65 -0.67 -7.62
CA ILE A 46 7.03 -1.18 -7.69
C ILE A 46 7.51 -1.35 -9.14
N LYS A 47 6.64 -1.81 -10.05
CA LYS A 47 6.99 -2.05 -11.46
C LYS A 47 7.36 -0.77 -12.24
N ASN A 48 7.08 0.42 -11.68
CA ASN A 48 7.28 1.71 -12.33
C ASN A 48 8.41 2.57 -11.72
N TYR A 49 9.21 1.99 -10.81
CA TYR A 49 10.40 2.68 -10.29
C TYR A 49 11.57 2.63 -11.26
N GLY A 50 12.01 3.79 -11.74
CA GLY A 50 13.19 3.95 -12.59
C GLY A 50 14.50 3.79 -11.81
N PRO A 51 15.63 3.57 -12.49
CA PRO A 51 16.94 3.40 -11.83
C PRO A 51 17.38 4.61 -10.98
N ASP A 52 16.77 5.77 -11.22
CA ASP A 52 16.90 7.02 -10.47
C ASP A 52 15.81 7.20 -9.39
N SER A 53 14.98 6.18 -9.17
CA SER A 53 13.81 6.14 -8.28
C SER A 53 12.58 6.92 -8.77
N TYR A 54 12.64 7.55 -9.95
CA TYR A 54 11.52 8.32 -10.51
C TYR A 54 10.64 7.47 -11.44
N PRO A 55 9.45 7.96 -11.85
CA PRO A 55 8.51 7.20 -12.66
C PRO A 55 9.08 6.82 -14.03
N THR A 56 8.90 5.56 -14.41
CA THR A 56 9.18 5.03 -15.74
C THR A 56 8.12 3.99 -16.12
N GLU A 57 7.93 3.70 -17.40
CA GLU A 57 6.98 2.65 -17.84
C GLU A 57 7.44 1.24 -17.44
N GLN A 58 8.76 0.99 -17.47
CA GLN A 58 9.36 -0.29 -17.09
C GLN A 58 10.48 -0.06 -16.06
N GLY A 59 10.18 -0.41 -14.81
CA GLY A 59 11.07 -0.18 -13.67
C GLY A 59 12.23 -1.17 -13.55
N PHE A 60 13.10 -0.92 -12.57
CA PHE A 60 14.30 -1.73 -12.32
C PHE A 60 14.03 -3.06 -11.62
N VAL A 61 12.79 -3.32 -11.18
CA VAL A 61 12.38 -4.62 -10.60
C VAL A 61 11.62 -5.41 -11.66
N PRO A 62 12.24 -6.42 -12.30
CA PRO A 62 11.55 -7.24 -13.29
C PRO A 62 10.47 -8.12 -12.63
N GLU A 63 9.33 -8.27 -13.30
CA GLU A 63 8.18 -9.03 -12.80
C GLU A 63 8.54 -10.47 -12.43
N LYS A 64 9.33 -11.14 -13.28
CA LYS A 64 9.82 -12.49 -13.02
C LYS A 64 10.58 -12.58 -11.69
N VAL A 65 11.48 -11.61 -11.43
CA VAL A 65 12.26 -11.57 -10.18
C VAL A 65 11.35 -11.29 -8.99
N PHE A 66 10.39 -10.37 -9.13
CA PHE A 66 9.40 -10.09 -8.10
C PHE A 66 8.62 -11.35 -7.73
N LEU A 67 8.03 -12.06 -8.71
CA LEU A 67 7.24 -13.27 -8.49
C LEU A 67 8.06 -14.43 -7.92
N GLU A 68 9.31 -14.61 -8.37
CA GLU A 68 10.21 -15.63 -7.84
C GLU A 68 10.58 -15.38 -6.36
N ARG A 69 10.68 -14.12 -5.95
CA ARG A 69 11.05 -13.72 -4.57
C ARG A 69 9.86 -13.51 -3.65
N LEU A 70 8.66 -13.34 -4.22
CA LEU A 70 7.44 -12.99 -3.49
C LEU A 70 7.16 -13.88 -2.26
N PRO A 71 7.23 -15.22 -2.34
CA PRO A 71 6.90 -16.06 -1.18
C PRO A 71 7.84 -15.84 0.01
N GLU A 72 9.15 -15.71 -0.25
CA GLU A 72 10.16 -15.52 0.80
C GLU A 72 10.09 -14.09 1.37
N ILE A 73 9.84 -13.08 0.54
CA ILE A 73 9.64 -11.70 1.01
C ILE A 73 8.39 -11.62 1.90
N ALA A 74 7.28 -12.23 1.49
CA ALA A 74 6.04 -12.24 2.28
C ALA A 74 6.24 -12.93 3.63
N LYS A 75 6.91 -14.09 3.66
CA LYS A 75 7.26 -14.80 4.89
C LYS A 75 8.12 -13.94 5.83
N ASN A 76 9.13 -13.27 5.28
CA ASN A 76 10.01 -12.40 6.06
C ASN A 76 9.29 -11.16 6.58
N ALA A 77 8.39 -10.57 5.78
CA ALA A 77 7.55 -9.45 6.21
C ALA A 77 6.62 -9.85 7.37
N ILE A 78 6.04 -11.06 7.33
CA ILE A 78 5.21 -11.58 8.44
C ILE A 78 6.05 -11.80 9.71
N GLY A 79 7.29 -12.29 9.56
CA GLY A 79 8.21 -12.52 10.67
C GLY A 79 8.88 -11.25 11.22
N ASP A 80 8.69 -10.09 10.60
CA ASP A 80 9.26 -8.82 11.05
C ASP A 80 8.61 -8.36 12.36
N ALA A 81 9.43 -7.84 13.28
CA ALA A 81 8.98 -7.38 14.59
C ALA A 81 7.88 -6.30 14.52
N CYS A 82 7.84 -5.51 13.44
CA CYS A 82 6.84 -4.47 13.25
C CYS A 82 5.45 -5.06 12.96
N THR A 83 5.37 -6.21 12.27
CA THR A 83 4.09 -6.80 11.85
C THR A 83 3.21 -7.22 13.02
N GLY A 84 3.81 -7.60 14.16
CA GLY A 84 3.07 -7.95 15.38
C GLY A 84 2.20 -6.81 15.93
N SER A 85 2.50 -5.55 15.59
CA SER A 85 1.69 -4.38 16.01
C SER A 85 0.60 -4.00 15.00
N ASN A 86 0.52 -4.67 13.84
CA ASN A 86 -0.49 -4.37 12.83
C ASN A 86 -1.89 -4.82 13.31
N PRO A 87 -2.94 -3.98 13.19
CA PRO A 87 -4.30 -4.30 13.67
C PRO A 87 -4.95 -5.50 12.95
N ARG A 88 -4.41 -5.90 11.79
CA ARG A 88 -4.79 -7.13 11.08
C ARG A 88 -3.54 -7.96 10.86
N GLN A 89 -3.50 -9.17 11.40
CA GLN A 89 -2.41 -10.10 11.12
C GLN A 89 -2.67 -10.78 9.76
N PRO A 90 -1.79 -10.62 8.77
CA PRO A 90 -1.98 -11.24 7.46
C PRO A 90 -1.50 -12.70 7.48
N SER A 91 -2.21 -13.56 6.77
CA SER A 91 -1.67 -14.86 6.34
C SER A 91 -0.61 -14.70 5.26
N GLN A 92 0.14 -15.78 4.98
CA GLN A 92 1.09 -15.83 3.86
C GLN A 92 0.42 -15.41 2.54
N GLU A 93 -0.76 -15.98 2.25
CA GLU A 93 -1.49 -15.69 1.01
C GLU A 93 -1.94 -14.22 0.93
N GLU A 94 -2.44 -13.66 2.03
CA GLU A 94 -2.86 -12.25 2.08
C GLU A 94 -1.67 -11.29 1.91
N MET A 95 -0.52 -11.59 2.52
CA MET A 95 0.69 -10.79 2.35
C MET A 95 1.21 -10.85 0.90
N GLU A 96 1.19 -12.03 0.28
CA GLU A 96 1.56 -12.17 -1.13
C GLU A 96 0.59 -11.39 -2.05
N LYS A 97 -0.72 -11.44 -1.78
CA LYS A 97 -1.72 -10.64 -2.51
C LYS A 97 -1.48 -9.14 -2.32
N LEU A 98 -1.21 -8.69 -1.10
CA LEU A 98 -0.93 -7.28 -0.80
C LEU A 98 0.31 -6.79 -1.56
N LEU A 99 1.41 -7.55 -1.54
CA LEU A 99 2.62 -7.21 -2.28
C LEU A 99 2.39 -7.18 -3.80
N LYS A 100 1.51 -8.04 -4.34
CA LYS A 100 1.09 -7.96 -5.74
C LYS A 100 0.32 -6.66 -6.02
N CYS A 101 -0.58 -6.23 -5.13
CA CYS A 101 -1.24 -4.93 -5.27
C CYS A 101 -0.22 -3.78 -5.33
N CYS A 102 0.81 -3.80 -4.48
CA CYS A 102 1.93 -2.84 -4.53
C CYS A 102 2.75 -2.91 -5.82
N TYR A 103 2.89 -4.10 -6.43
CA TYR A 103 3.66 -4.26 -7.66
C TYR A 103 2.88 -3.81 -8.90
N TYR A 104 1.59 -4.12 -8.97
CA TYR A 104 0.77 -3.86 -10.15
C TYR A 104 -0.05 -2.56 -10.12
N ASP A 105 -0.13 -1.86 -8.98
CA ASP A 105 -1.07 -0.76 -8.69
C ASP A 105 -2.53 -1.21 -8.82
N THR A 106 -2.90 -2.24 -8.07
CA THR A 106 -4.29 -2.72 -8.01
C THR A 106 -4.89 -2.48 -6.63
N GLU A 107 -6.21 -2.30 -6.58
CA GLU A 107 -6.94 -2.13 -5.33
C GLU A 107 -6.75 -3.34 -4.38
N VAL A 108 -6.88 -3.07 -3.08
CA VAL A 108 -6.86 -4.09 -2.02
C VAL A 108 -8.29 -4.30 -1.52
N ASP A 109 -8.91 -5.41 -1.89
CA ASP A 109 -10.34 -5.69 -1.71
C ASP A 109 -10.66 -6.91 -0.81
N PHE A 110 -9.66 -7.43 -0.10
CA PHE A 110 -9.74 -8.66 0.72
C PHE A 110 -9.46 -8.42 2.20
#